data_AF-A0A1H2NPU8-F1
#
_entry.id   AF-A0A1H2NPU8-F1
#
_cell.length_a   1.000
_cell.length_b   1.000
_cell.length_c   1.000
_cell.angle_alpha   90.00
_cell.angle_beta   90.00
_cell.angle_gamma   90.00
#
_symmetry.space_group_name_H-M   'P 1'
#
loop_
_entity.id
_entity.type
_entity.pdbx_description
1 polymer ?
#
loop_
_entity_poly.entity_id
_entity_poly.type
_entity_poly.pdbx_seq_one_letter_code
_entity_poly.pdbx_strand_id
1 'polypeptide(L)'
;MLYLQSAIFFAVYLLLHYKITDRTLRKRFAVTLSVTGFILTLWLPYVAIILGIQLLPLALFLIGLVLLVSRKKYRPRRDSLPHPLLRAPTMNLAPDFPEDAAMQQLLQLLHEEVGLPKHKTIRLDTSLNFDLGCDRTEAKQLMEALEQDFAVDLSDYDAYRYFNPPVFDVFQKHRAKGRGEKVPLTIGMLYLAIQSQSWDTQKLENT
;
A
#
# COMPACT_ATOMS: atom_id res chain seq x y z
N MET A 1 36.23 18.58 11.86
CA MET A 1 35.54 18.94 10.59
C MET A 1 34.55 17.86 10.15
N LEU A 2 34.97 16.61 9.94
CA LEU A 2 34.08 15.49 9.54
C LEU A 2 32.84 15.27 10.45
N TYR A 3 33.02 15.30 11.78
CA TYR A 3 31.93 15.06 12.74
C TYR A 3 30.85 16.14 12.76
N LEU A 4 31.25 17.41 12.55
CA LEU A 4 30.30 18.53 12.48
C LEU A 4 29.47 18.42 11.20
N GLN A 5 30.12 18.04 10.10
CA GLN A 5 29.47 17.85 8.81
C GLN A 5 28.47 16.70 8.85
N SER A 6 28.85 15.55 9.43
CA SER A 6 27.94 14.40 9.60
C SER A 6 26.76 14.73 10.53
N ALA A 7 26.98 15.50 11.59
CA ALA A 7 25.93 15.93 12.51
C ALA A 7 24.90 16.84 11.82
N ILE A 8 25.35 17.78 10.98
CA ILE A 8 24.48 18.65 10.18
C ILE A 8 23.66 17.84 9.17
N PHE A 9 24.29 16.88 8.48
CA PHE A 9 23.57 16.00 7.56
C PHE A 9 22.52 15.15 8.28
N PHE A 10 22.84 14.63 9.46
CA PHE A 10 21.90 13.86 10.26
C PHE A 10 20.72 14.72 10.76
N ALA A 11 20.99 15.96 11.16
CA ALA A 11 19.95 16.90 11.57
C ALA A 11 19.01 17.27 10.41
N VAL A 12 19.56 17.54 9.22
CA VAL A 12 18.77 17.83 8.01
C VAL A 12 17.96 16.60 7.57
N TYR A 13 18.55 15.41 7.67
CA TYR A 13 17.86 14.14 7.41
C TYR A 13 16.66 13.95 8.35
N LEU A 14 16.85 14.15 9.66
CA LEU A 14 15.77 14.06 10.65
C LEU A 14 14.69 15.11 10.39
N LEU A 15 15.06 16.33 10.01
CA LEU A 15 14.13 17.41 9.73
C LEU A 15 13.28 17.11 8.48
N LEU A 16 13.89 16.59 7.41
CA LEU A 16 13.16 16.13 6.22
C LEU A 16 12.26 14.93 6.56
N HIS A 17 12.74 13.98 7.35
CA HIS A 17 11.99 12.79 7.73
C HIS A 17 10.75 13.13 8.55
N TYR A 18 10.85 14.09 9.48
CA TYR A 18 9.75 14.53 10.33
C TYR A 18 8.73 15.43 9.59
N LYS A 19 9.20 16.28 8.66
CA LYS A 19 8.35 17.27 7.99
C LYS A 19 7.64 16.72 6.74
N ILE A 20 8.16 15.68 6.10
CA ILE A 20 7.57 15.11 4.87
C ILE A 20 6.62 13.96 5.23
N THR A 21 5.44 14.32 5.72
CA THR A 21 4.32 13.39 5.99
C THR A 21 3.53 13.05 4.71
N ASP A 22 3.65 13.87 3.65
CA ASP A 22 2.93 13.67 2.39
C ASP A 22 3.55 12.55 1.52
N ARG A 23 2.71 11.53 1.21
CA ARG A 23 3.04 10.30 0.48
C ARG A 23 3.59 10.56 -0.93
N THR A 24 3.11 11.61 -1.59
CA THR A 24 3.44 11.92 -2.98
C THR A 24 4.79 12.64 -3.10
N LEU A 25 5.02 13.62 -2.22
CA LEU A 25 6.28 14.37 -2.11
C LEU A 25 7.43 13.46 -1.68
N ARG A 26 7.21 12.56 -0.70
CA ARG A 26 8.24 11.60 -0.27
C ARG A 26 8.76 10.73 -1.41
N LYS A 27 7.86 10.33 -2.34
CA LYS A 27 8.23 9.50 -3.51
C LYS A 27 9.17 10.27 -4.44
N ARG A 28 8.81 11.52 -4.76
CA ARG A 28 9.59 12.36 -5.68
C ARG A 28 10.95 12.67 -5.08
N PHE A 29 11.00 13.07 -3.81
CA PHE A 29 12.26 13.34 -3.11
C PHE A 29 13.18 12.13 -3.00
N ALA A 30 12.65 10.95 -2.65
CA ALA A 30 13.45 9.72 -2.56
C ALA A 30 14.08 9.36 -3.91
N VAL A 31 13.32 9.46 -5.00
CA VAL A 31 13.81 9.19 -6.36
C VAL A 31 14.85 10.21 -6.78
N THR A 32 14.59 11.51 -6.57
CA THR A 32 15.56 12.56 -6.93
C THR A 32 16.85 12.43 -6.15
N LEU A 33 16.80 12.11 -4.85
CA LEU A 33 17.99 11.97 -4.01
C LEU A 33 18.79 10.72 -4.39
N SER A 34 18.11 9.61 -4.71
CA SER A 34 18.74 8.36 -5.11
C SER A 34 19.43 8.48 -6.48
N VAL A 35 18.75 9.09 -7.46
CA VAL A 35 19.31 9.34 -8.80
C VAL A 35 20.46 10.34 -8.73
N THR A 36 20.28 11.46 -8.00
CA THR A 36 21.33 12.47 -7.87
C THR A 36 22.55 11.93 -7.12
N GLY A 37 22.34 11.18 -6.02
CA GLY A 37 23.42 10.55 -5.26
C GLY A 37 24.20 9.52 -6.09
N PHE A 38 23.50 8.71 -6.88
CA PHE A 38 24.12 7.71 -7.76
C PHE A 38 24.92 8.38 -8.91
N ILE A 39 24.35 9.40 -9.55
CA ILE A 39 25.06 10.19 -10.58
C ILE A 39 26.29 10.85 -9.98
N LEU A 40 26.18 11.47 -8.80
CA LEU A 40 27.29 12.11 -8.11
C LEU A 40 28.38 11.09 -7.75
N THR A 41 28.01 9.88 -7.32
CA THR A 41 28.95 8.78 -7.02
C THR A 41 29.72 8.35 -8.27
N LEU A 42 29.06 8.32 -9.43
CA LEU A 42 29.66 7.93 -10.70
C LEU A 42 30.47 9.06 -11.37
N TRP A 43 30.09 10.33 -11.15
CA TRP A 43 30.73 11.50 -11.78
C TRP A 43 31.87 12.11 -10.96
N LEU A 44 31.93 11.90 -9.64
CA LEU A 44 32.98 12.47 -8.78
C LEU A 44 34.22 11.61 -8.47
N PRO A 45 34.54 10.47 -9.13
CA PRO A 45 35.78 9.77 -8.80
C PRO A 45 37.02 10.59 -9.18
N TYR A 46 36.90 11.58 -10.08
CA TYR A 46 38.04 12.41 -10.51
C TYR A 46 38.41 13.54 -9.54
N VAL A 47 37.48 13.99 -8.67
CA VAL A 47 37.72 15.06 -7.68
C VAL A 47 37.82 14.50 -6.25
N ALA A 48 37.15 13.38 -5.95
CA ALA A 48 37.12 12.78 -4.62
C ALA A 48 38.44 12.10 -4.20
N ILE A 49 39.27 11.64 -5.16
CA ILE A 49 40.60 11.08 -4.87
C ILE A 49 41.55 12.16 -4.31
N ILE A 50 41.36 13.43 -4.68
CA ILE A 50 42.19 14.56 -4.22
C ILE A 50 41.77 15.07 -2.83
N LEU A 51 40.51 14.86 -2.42
CA LEU A 51 39.92 15.45 -1.21
C LEU A 51 39.57 14.47 -0.08
N GLY A 52 39.68 13.15 -0.30
CA GLY A 52 39.50 12.15 0.77
C GLY A 52 38.07 12.01 1.32
N ILE A 53 37.04 12.43 0.57
CA ILE A 53 35.64 12.41 1.01
C ILE A 53 34.87 11.36 0.18
N GLN A 54 35.21 10.09 0.36
CA GLN A 54 34.61 8.97 -0.38
C GLN A 54 33.27 8.49 0.19
N LEU A 55 32.93 8.89 1.43
CA LEU A 55 31.77 8.34 2.15
C LEU A 55 30.43 9.05 1.86
N LEU A 56 30.47 10.31 1.43
CA LEU A 56 29.26 11.16 1.31
C LEU A 56 28.25 10.65 0.25
N PRO A 57 28.69 10.26 -0.96
CA PRO A 57 27.77 9.78 -2.00
C PRO A 57 27.12 8.44 -1.62
N LEU A 58 27.92 7.55 -1.02
CA LEU A 58 27.47 6.24 -0.54
C LEU A 58 26.44 6.38 0.58
N ALA A 59 26.65 7.31 1.52
CA ALA A 59 25.68 7.59 2.59
C ALA A 59 24.34 8.09 2.03
N LEU A 60 24.35 9.01 1.06
CA LEU A 60 23.12 9.50 0.41
C LEU A 60 22.37 8.39 -0.33
N PHE A 61 23.10 7.49 -0.99
CA PHE A 61 22.52 6.33 -1.67
C PHE A 61 21.86 5.36 -0.69
N LEU A 62 22.55 5.00 0.40
CA LEU A 62 22.02 4.10 1.43
C LEU A 62 20.81 4.72 2.16
N ILE A 63 20.83 6.02 2.44
CA ILE A 63 19.68 6.75 3.00
C ILE A 63 18.47 6.68 2.06
N GLY A 64 18.68 6.88 0.76
CA GLY A 64 17.63 6.72 -0.25
C GLY A 64 17.05 5.32 -0.27
N LEU A 65 17.90 4.28 -0.21
CA LEU A 65 17.48 2.88 -0.17
C LEU A 65 16.65 2.55 1.08
N VAL A 66 17.10 3.02 2.25
CA VAL A 66 16.39 2.80 3.53
C VAL A 66 15.01 3.47 3.52
N LEU A 67 14.88 4.70 3.01
CA LEU A 67 13.57 5.35 2.90
C LEU A 67 12.61 4.61 1.95
N LEU A 68 13.15 3.95 0.92
CA LEU A 68 12.37 3.23 -0.08
C LEU A 68 11.90 1.86 0.45
N VAL A 69 12.75 1.14 1.19
CA VAL A 69 12.40 -0.12 1.87
C VAL A 69 11.50 0.13 3.07
N SER A 70 11.77 1.15 3.87
CA SER A 70 10.97 1.46 5.05
C SER A 70 9.58 1.98 4.71
N ARG A 71 9.29 2.29 3.44
CA ARG A 71 7.94 2.54 2.92
C ARG A 71 6.98 1.37 3.18
N LYS A 72 7.48 0.12 3.16
CA LYS A 72 6.70 -1.07 3.52
C LYS A 72 6.52 -1.22 5.04
N LYS A 73 7.44 -0.66 5.84
CA LYS A 73 7.48 -0.78 7.31
C LYS A 73 6.78 0.37 8.03
N TYR A 74 6.59 1.50 7.35
CA TYR A 74 5.88 2.70 7.83
C TYR A 74 4.53 2.91 7.12
N ARG A 75 3.80 1.84 6.80
CA ARG A 75 2.36 1.95 7.08
C ARG A 75 2.32 2.16 8.59
N PRO A 76 1.72 3.24 9.12
CA PRO A 76 1.60 3.36 10.56
C PRO A 76 1.06 2.02 11.02
N ARG A 77 1.82 1.33 11.88
CA ARG A 77 1.31 0.17 12.60
C ARG A 77 -0.01 0.69 13.14
N ARG A 78 -1.12 0.22 12.55
CA ARG A 78 -2.42 0.42 13.17
C ARG A 78 -2.23 -0.39 14.43
N ASP A 79 -1.75 0.28 15.48
CA ASP A 79 -1.77 -0.28 16.82
C ASP A 79 -3.21 -0.73 16.93
N SER A 80 -3.43 -2.05 16.95
CA SER A 80 -4.76 -2.62 17.13
C SER A 80 -5.33 -1.89 18.32
N LEU A 81 -6.23 -0.94 18.07
CA LEU A 81 -6.82 -0.13 19.11
C LEU A 81 -7.45 -1.14 20.06
N PRO A 82 -7.02 -1.21 21.33
CA PRO A 82 -7.48 -2.24 22.26
C PRO A 82 -8.87 -1.92 22.80
N HIS A 83 -9.75 -1.35 21.96
CA HIS A 83 -11.03 -0.80 22.39
C HIS A 83 -12.17 -1.42 21.57
N PRO A 84 -12.75 -2.53 22.06
CA PRO A 84 -13.94 -3.19 21.49
C PRO A 84 -15.20 -2.31 21.45
N LEU A 85 -15.12 -1.05 21.88
CA LEU A 85 -16.27 -0.18 22.17
C LEU A 85 -16.25 1.16 21.42
N LEU A 86 -15.22 1.46 20.62
CA LEU A 86 -15.26 2.63 19.74
C LEU A 86 -15.91 2.27 18.41
N ARG A 87 -17.24 2.06 18.53
CA ARG A 87 -18.24 2.22 17.48
C ARG A 87 -17.93 1.43 16.22
N ALA A 88 -18.52 0.22 16.16
CA ALA A 88 -18.86 -0.40 14.88
C ALA A 88 -19.29 0.71 13.92
N PRO A 89 -18.66 0.82 12.74
CA PRO A 89 -19.02 1.86 11.80
C PRO A 89 -20.55 1.87 11.70
N THR A 90 -21.19 3.02 11.93
CA THR A 90 -22.66 3.13 11.89
C THR A 90 -23.09 2.92 10.43
N MET A 91 -23.17 1.65 10.06
CA MET A 91 -23.45 1.12 8.75
C MET A 91 -24.59 0.16 8.91
N ASN A 92 -25.50 0.19 7.95
CA ASN A 92 -26.57 -0.78 7.88
C ASN A 92 -25.96 -2.08 7.36
N LEU A 93 -25.55 -2.97 8.27
CA LEU A 93 -25.11 -4.31 7.89
C LEU A 93 -26.34 -5.20 7.71
N ALA A 94 -26.30 -6.08 6.72
CA ALA A 94 -27.31 -7.11 6.58
C ALA A 94 -27.23 -8.12 7.76
N PRO A 95 -28.36 -8.76 8.13
CA PRO A 95 -28.44 -9.62 9.31
C PRO A 95 -27.62 -10.92 9.19
N ASP A 96 -27.12 -11.24 7.99
CA ASP A 96 -26.30 -12.41 7.68
C ASP A 96 -24.80 -12.17 7.85
N PHE A 97 -24.39 -10.99 8.34
CA PHE A 97 -22.98 -10.70 8.58
C PHE A 97 -22.40 -11.53 9.74
N PRO A 98 -21.22 -12.15 9.55
CA PRO A 98 -20.45 -12.72 10.65
C PRO A 98 -20.09 -11.65 11.68
N GLU A 99 -20.29 -11.93 12.96
CA GLU A 99 -20.00 -11.00 14.07
C GLU A 99 -18.59 -11.20 14.69
N ASP A 100 -17.74 -11.99 14.05
CA ASP A 100 -16.39 -12.27 14.55
C ASP A 100 -15.43 -11.08 14.41
N ALA A 101 -14.31 -11.16 15.14
CA ALA A 101 -13.30 -10.12 15.17
C ALA A 101 -12.66 -9.86 13.79
N ALA A 102 -12.52 -10.88 12.94
CA ALA A 102 -11.91 -10.73 11.62
C ALA A 102 -12.82 -9.93 10.68
N MET A 103 -14.12 -10.19 10.71
CA MET A 103 -15.11 -9.42 9.95
C MET A 103 -15.15 -7.95 10.42
N GLN A 104 -15.15 -7.71 11.73
CA GLN A 104 -15.13 -6.35 12.26
C GLN A 104 -13.88 -5.57 11.84
N GLN A 105 -12.71 -6.21 11.88
CA GLN A 105 -11.45 -5.62 11.40
C GLN A 105 -11.46 -5.37 9.89
N LEU A 106 -12.02 -6.30 9.10
CA LEU A 106 -12.18 -6.13 7.66
C LEU A 106 -13.09 -4.94 7.34
N LEU A 107 -14.23 -4.81 8.01
CA LEU A 107 -15.15 -3.68 7.81
C LEU A 107 -14.51 -2.35 8.19
N GLN A 108 -13.71 -2.32 9.25
CA GLN A 108 -12.93 -1.13 9.61
C GLN A 108 -11.91 -0.79 8.51
N LEU A 109 -11.16 -1.77 8.02
CA LEU A 109 -10.19 -1.57 6.94
C LEU A 109 -10.88 -1.05 5.67
N LEU A 110 -12.02 -1.63 5.30
CA LEU A 110 -12.82 -1.19 4.15
C LEU A 110 -13.34 0.24 4.32
N HIS A 111 -13.78 0.61 5.54
CA HIS A 111 -14.21 1.96 5.82
C HIS A 111 -13.07 2.97 5.64
N GLU A 112 -11.86 2.63 6.08
CA GLU A 112 -10.69 3.52 6.02
C GLU A 112 -10.10 3.65 4.61
N GLU A 113 -10.04 2.56 3.83
CA GLU A 113 -9.36 2.55 2.52
C GLU A 113 -10.30 2.86 1.34
N VAL A 114 -11.56 2.43 1.41
CA VAL A 114 -12.54 2.56 0.30
C VAL A 114 -13.65 3.55 0.63
N GLY A 115 -14.03 3.66 1.91
CA GLY A 115 -15.13 4.52 2.32
C GLY A 115 -16.50 3.86 2.12
N LEU A 116 -16.91 3.09 3.11
CA LEU A 116 -18.21 2.40 3.08
C LEU A 116 -19.39 3.40 3.26
N PRO A 117 -20.47 3.27 2.47
CA PRO A 117 -21.63 4.15 2.54
C PRO A 117 -22.45 3.93 3.82
N LYS A 118 -22.80 5.02 4.51
CA LYS A 118 -23.55 4.98 5.79
C LYS A 118 -25.03 4.64 5.64
N HIS A 119 -25.61 4.88 4.46
CA HIS A 119 -27.05 4.81 4.23
C HIS A 119 -27.46 3.64 3.32
N LYS A 120 -26.51 2.88 2.77
CA LYS A 120 -26.78 1.68 1.97
C LYS A 120 -26.57 0.45 2.84
N THR A 121 -27.44 -0.54 2.70
CA THR A 121 -27.24 -1.83 3.37
C THR A 121 -26.06 -2.55 2.71
N ILE A 122 -25.03 -2.84 3.50
CA ILE A 122 -23.87 -3.63 3.07
C ILE A 122 -24.20 -5.11 3.27
N ARG A 123 -23.87 -5.92 2.26
CA ARG A 123 -24.05 -7.38 2.16
C ARG A 123 -22.70 -8.03 1.84
N LEU A 124 -22.55 -9.33 2.10
CA LEU A 124 -21.32 -10.04 1.73
C LEU A 124 -21.10 -10.08 0.21
N ASP A 125 -22.18 -10.09 -0.58
CA ASP A 125 -22.15 -10.01 -2.05
C ASP A 125 -21.92 -8.58 -2.57
N THR A 126 -21.84 -7.57 -1.69
CA THR A 126 -21.55 -6.20 -2.09
C THR A 126 -20.19 -6.13 -2.75
N SER A 127 -20.18 -5.65 -4.00
CA SER A 127 -18.98 -5.60 -4.82
C SER A 127 -18.20 -4.30 -4.59
N LEU A 128 -16.91 -4.42 -4.30
CA LEU A 128 -16.04 -3.26 -4.10
C LEU A 128 -15.94 -2.43 -5.39
N ASN A 129 -15.78 -3.10 -6.52
CA ASN A 129 -15.57 -2.47 -7.83
C ASN A 129 -16.87 -1.88 -8.43
N PHE A 130 -18.02 -2.54 -8.31
CA PHE A 130 -19.26 -2.04 -8.93
C PHE A 130 -20.19 -1.31 -7.95
N ASP A 131 -20.38 -1.80 -6.73
CA ASP A 131 -21.30 -1.18 -5.75
C ASP A 131 -20.69 -0.02 -4.98
N LEU A 132 -19.41 -0.12 -4.65
CA LEU A 132 -18.69 0.87 -3.84
C LEU A 132 -17.84 1.81 -4.69
N GLY A 133 -17.73 1.53 -5.99
CA GLY A 133 -16.96 2.35 -6.92
C GLY A 133 -15.46 2.36 -6.63
N CYS A 134 -14.94 1.36 -5.91
CA CYS A 134 -13.54 1.27 -5.53
C CYS A 134 -12.67 1.25 -6.78
N ASP A 135 -11.71 2.17 -6.83
CA ASP A 135 -10.78 2.24 -7.95
C ASP A 135 -9.61 1.27 -7.77
N ARG A 136 -8.81 1.08 -8.84
CA ARG A 136 -7.64 0.18 -8.78
C ARG A 136 -6.59 0.63 -7.75
N THR A 137 -6.47 1.93 -7.51
CA THR A 137 -5.46 2.51 -6.62
C THR A 137 -5.81 2.25 -5.17
N GLU A 138 -7.07 2.43 -4.81
CA GLU A 138 -7.68 2.10 -3.53
C GLU A 138 -7.64 0.60 -3.30
N ALA A 139 -8.08 -0.20 -4.28
CA ALA A 139 -8.04 -1.65 -4.21
C ALA A 139 -6.61 -2.16 -3.98
N LYS A 140 -5.60 -1.57 -4.65
CA LYS A 140 -4.21 -1.92 -4.41
C LYS A 140 -3.79 -1.66 -2.96
N GLN A 141 -4.17 -0.52 -2.38
CA GLN A 141 -3.85 -0.19 -0.99
C GLN A 141 -4.57 -1.10 0.01
N LEU A 142 -5.80 -1.48 -0.30
CA LEU A 142 -6.61 -2.43 0.45
C LEU A 142 -5.98 -3.82 0.43
N MET A 143 -5.61 -4.34 -0.74
CA MET A 143 -4.98 -5.66 -0.86
C MET A 143 -3.60 -5.69 -0.19
N GLU A 144 -2.79 -4.63 -0.33
CA GLU A 144 -1.54 -4.50 0.44
C GLU A 144 -1.80 -4.48 1.96
N ALA A 145 -2.97 -4.00 2.42
CA ALA A 145 -3.33 -4.04 3.84
C ALA A 145 -3.73 -5.44 4.28
N LEU A 146 -4.49 -6.17 3.44
CA LEU A 146 -4.88 -7.55 3.70
C LEU A 146 -3.66 -8.46 3.90
N GLU A 147 -2.66 -8.34 3.01
CA GLU A 147 -1.41 -9.09 3.12
C GLU A 147 -0.65 -8.76 4.43
N GLN A 148 -0.68 -7.49 4.85
CA GLN A 148 0.08 -7.03 6.02
C GLN A 148 -0.63 -7.28 7.36
N ASP A 149 -1.91 -6.91 7.45
CA ASP A 149 -2.68 -6.88 8.70
C ASP A 149 -3.27 -8.26 9.02
N PHE A 150 -3.59 -9.06 8.00
CA PHE A 150 -4.21 -10.38 8.15
C PHE A 150 -3.30 -11.54 7.71
N ALA A 151 -2.09 -11.25 7.22
CA ALA A 151 -1.14 -12.24 6.71
C ALA A 151 -1.72 -13.12 5.58
N VAL A 152 -2.58 -12.55 4.73
CA VAL A 152 -3.17 -13.28 3.59
C VAL A 152 -2.12 -13.41 2.48
N ASP A 153 -1.88 -14.64 2.02
CA ASP A 153 -1.09 -14.86 0.82
C ASP A 153 -1.86 -14.42 -0.44
N LEU A 154 -1.34 -13.44 -1.16
CA LEU A 154 -1.93 -12.89 -2.38
C LEU A 154 -1.25 -13.39 -3.66
N SER A 155 -0.52 -14.51 -3.59
CA SER A 155 0.21 -15.08 -4.73
C SER A 155 -0.65 -15.33 -5.98
N ASP A 156 -1.89 -15.77 -5.80
CA ASP A 156 -2.85 -16.04 -6.89
C ASP A 156 -3.73 -14.82 -7.24
N TYR A 157 -3.62 -13.71 -6.50
CA TYR A 157 -4.47 -12.53 -6.73
C TYR A 157 -4.08 -11.80 -8.03
N ASP A 158 -5.04 -11.69 -8.96
CA ASP A 158 -4.91 -10.90 -10.19
C ASP A 158 -5.80 -9.65 -10.18
N ALA A 159 -5.20 -8.48 -9.98
CA ALA A 159 -5.93 -7.21 -10.01
C ALA A 159 -6.65 -6.92 -11.35
N TYR A 160 -6.19 -7.50 -12.46
CA TYR A 160 -6.88 -7.34 -13.75
C TYR A 160 -8.05 -8.30 -13.94
N ARG A 161 -8.26 -9.27 -13.04
CA ARG A 161 -9.48 -10.09 -13.00
C ARG A 161 -10.68 -9.23 -12.59
N TYR A 162 -10.50 -8.41 -11.56
CA TYR A 162 -11.57 -7.63 -10.94
C TYR A 162 -11.65 -6.18 -11.42
N PHE A 163 -10.52 -5.54 -11.73
CA PHE A 163 -10.47 -4.12 -12.08
C PHE A 163 -10.10 -3.88 -13.55
N ASN A 164 -10.61 -2.78 -14.10
CA ASN A 164 -10.26 -2.33 -15.45
C ASN A 164 -8.86 -1.71 -15.47
N PRO A 165 -8.06 -1.94 -16.52
CA PRO A 165 -6.79 -1.24 -16.69
C PRO A 165 -7.04 0.26 -16.91
N PRO A 166 -6.07 1.13 -16.59
CA PRO A 166 -6.18 2.56 -16.88
C PRO A 166 -6.45 2.78 -18.37
N VAL A 167 -7.36 3.71 -18.70
CA VAL A 167 -7.82 3.96 -20.08
C VAL A 167 -6.66 4.27 -21.05
N PHE A 168 -5.58 4.88 -20.55
CA PHE A 168 -4.44 5.33 -21.35
C PHE A 168 -3.36 4.27 -21.57
N ASP A 169 -3.43 3.11 -20.93
CA ASP A 169 -2.39 2.10 -21.05
C ASP A 169 -2.74 1.07 -22.13
N VAL A 170 -2.40 1.41 -23.37
CA VAL A 170 -2.67 0.58 -24.56
C VAL A 170 -2.05 -0.80 -24.40
N PHE A 171 -0.85 -0.92 -23.82
CA PHE A 171 -0.18 -2.22 -23.63
C PHE A 171 -0.89 -3.07 -22.56
N GLN A 172 -1.32 -2.47 -21.45
CA GLN A 172 -2.11 -3.19 -20.45
C GLN A 172 -3.49 -3.59 -20.97
N LYS A 173 -4.12 -2.76 -21.80
CA LYS A 173 -5.41 -3.07 -22.45
C LYS A 173 -5.31 -4.30 -23.34
N HIS A 174 -4.21 -4.46 -24.10
CA HIS A 174 -3.97 -5.65 -24.92
C HIS A 174 -3.72 -6.90 -24.05
N ARG A 175 -3.01 -6.77 -22.93
CA ARG A 175 -2.76 -7.88 -21.99
C ARG A 175 -4.00 -8.32 -21.21
N ALA A 176 -4.94 -7.40 -20.99
CA ALA A 176 -6.25 -7.67 -20.39
C ALA A 176 -7.26 -8.21 -21.41
N LYS A 177 -7.03 -8.01 -22.72
CA LYS A 177 -7.88 -8.50 -23.81
C LYS A 177 -7.74 -10.02 -23.90
N GLY A 178 -8.77 -10.75 -23.46
CA GLY A 178 -8.80 -12.21 -23.42
C GLY A 178 -9.01 -12.82 -22.03
N ARG A 179 -9.06 -12.01 -20.96
CA ARG A 179 -9.27 -12.50 -19.57
C ARG A 179 -10.73 -12.72 -19.17
N GLY A 180 -11.65 -12.75 -20.15
CA GLY A 180 -13.09 -12.94 -19.91
C GLY A 180 -13.81 -11.71 -19.36
N GLU A 181 -15.07 -11.90 -18.98
CA GLU A 181 -15.88 -10.88 -18.29
C GLU A 181 -15.29 -10.57 -16.90
N LYS A 182 -15.53 -9.33 -16.44
CA LYS A 182 -15.03 -8.87 -15.14
C LYS A 182 -15.88 -9.45 -14.04
N VAL A 183 -15.22 -10.14 -13.11
CA VAL A 183 -15.86 -10.71 -11.92
C VAL A 183 -15.95 -9.61 -10.84
N PRO A 184 -17.07 -9.49 -10.12
CA PRO A 184 -17.16 -8.60 -8.96
C PRO A 184 -16.21 -9.06 -7.86
N LEU A 185 -15.43 -8.14 -7.28
CA LEU A 185 -14.67 -8.42 -6.07
C LEU A 185 -15.55 -8.11 -4.87
N THR A 186 -16.02 -9.12 -4.15
CA THR A 186 -17.00 -8.94 -3.08
C THR A 186 -16.36 -8.92 -1.68
N ILE A 187 -17.08 -8.35 -0.71
CA ILE A 187 -16.66 -8.37 0.71
C ILE A 187 -16.54 -9.82 1.22
N GLY A 188 -17.43 -10.71 0.79
CA GLY A 188 -17.40 -12.13 1.12
C GLY A 188 -16.12 -12.81 0.66
N MET A 189 -15.63 -12.51 -0.55
CA MET A 189 -14.35 -13.05 -1.04
C MET A 189 -13.17 -12.60 -0.15
N LEU A 190 -13.14 -11.34 0.26
CA LEU A 190 -12.08 -10.84 1.17
C LEU A 190 -12.13 -11.55 2.52
N TYR A 191 -13.33 -11.74 3.07
CA TYR A 191 -13.51 -12.42 4.34
C TYR A 191 -13.08 -13.89 4.28
N LEU A 192 -13.45 -14.61 3.22
CA LEU A 192 -13.03 -15.99 3.01
C LEU A 192 -11.51 -16.10 2.80
N ALA A 193 -10.89 -15.15 2.12
CA ALA A 193 -9.44 -15.09 1.96
C ALA A 193 -8.73 -14.86 3.31
N ILE A 194 -9.30 -14.05 4.20
CA ILE A 194 -8.80 -13.89 5.57
C ILE A 194 -8.93 -15.21 6.36
N GLN A 195 -10.09 -15.85 6.30
CA GLN A 195 -10.34 -17.11 7.01
C GLN A 195 -9.41 -18.24 6.56
N SER A 196 -9.11 -18.30 5.26
CA SER A 196 -8.20 -19.28 4.67
C SER A 196 -6.73 -18.84 4.65
N GLN A 197 -6.44 -17.62 5.12
CA GLN A 197 -5.14 -16.93 5.04
C GLN A 197 -4.48 -16.97 3.65
N SER A 198 -5.27 -17.15 2.60
CA SER A 198 -4.78 -17.29 1.22
C SER A 198 -5.84 -16.84 0.23
N TRP A 199 -5.37 -16.25 -0.87
CA TRP A 199 -6.21 -15.95 -2.01
C TRP A 199 -6.27 -17.17 -2.94
N ASP A 200 -7.40 -17.86 -2.99
CA ASP A 200 -7.65 -18.94 -3.95
C ASP A 200 -8.75 -18.49 -4.91
N THR A 201 -8.37 -18.00 -6.09
CA THR A 201 -9.31 -17.39 -7.03
C THR A 201 -10.43 -18.34 -7.43
N GLN A 202 -10.11 -19.63 -7.62
CA GLN A 202 -11.11 -20.61 -8.04
C GLN A 202 -12.12 -20.91 -6.94
N LYS A 203 -11.68 -21.01 -5.69
CA LYS A 203 -12.62 -21.24 -4.58
C LYS A 203 -13.47 -20.01 -4.31
N LEU A 204 -12.86 -18.83 -4.28
CA LEU A 204 -13.53 -17.58 -3.93
C LEU A 204 -14.56 -17.14 -4.98
N GLU A 205 -14.29 -17.38 -6.27
CA GLU A 205 -15.25 -17.04 -7.35
C GLU A 205 -16.41 -18.04 -7.46
N ASN A 206 -16.30 -19.23 -6.84
CA ASN A 206 -17.33 -20.28 -6.88
C ASN A 206 -18.20 -20.36 -5.61
N THR A 207 -18.06 -19.38 -4.71
CA THR A 207 -18.85 -19.24 -3.46
C THR A 207 -20.08 -18.39 -3.67
#